data_AF-A0A3L6MS54-F1
#
_entry.id   AF-A0A3L6MS54-F1
#
_cell.length_a   1.000
_cell.length_b   1.000
_cell.length_c   1.000
_cell.angle_alpha   90.00
_cell.angle_beta   90.00
_cell.angle_gamma   90.00
#
_symmetry.space_group_name_H-M   'P 1'
#
loop_
_entity.id
_entity.type
_entity.pdbx_description
1 polymer ?
#
loop_
_entity_poly.entity_id
_entity_poly.type
_entity_poly.pdbx_seq_one_letter_code
_entity_poly.pdbx_strand_id
1 'polypeptide(L)' 'MNGWRFVSSTSWSDFDNSIVQNVMDAYVVVVEEALQVIFAVENIMHAFVCGGVGSIAAAVFLSFFTRFSRI' A
#
# COMPACT_ATOMS: atom_id res chain seq x y z
N MET A 1 26.20 4.95 -11.70
CA MET A 1 25.51 3.65 -11.51
C MET A 1 25.91 2.73 -12.65
N ASN A 2 26.14 1.44 -12.39
CA ASN A 2 26.68 0.44 -13.31
C ASN A 2 25.73 0.04 -14.47
N GLY A 3 24.92 0.97 -14.98
CA GLY A 3 23.85 0.69 -15.95
C GLY A 3 22.65 -0.06 -15.37
N TRP A 4 22.58 -0.22 -14.05
CA TRP A 4 21.48 -0.94 -13.39
C TRP A 4 20.21 -0.10 -13.32
N ARG A 5 19.07 -0.75 -13.54
CA ARG A 5 17.76 -0.15 -13.33
C ARG A 5 17.37 -0.30 -11.87
N PHE A 6 17.29 0.83 -11.16
CA PHE A 6 16.90 0.85 -9.76
C PHE A 6 15.39 0.66 -9.60
N VAL A 7 15.00 -0.24 -8.69
CA VAL A 7 13.60 -0.55 -8.36
C VAL A 7 13.45 -0.51 -6.85
N SER A 8 12.50 0.26 -6.35
CA SER A 8 12.34 0.51 -4.91
C SER A 8 10.90 0.82 -4.56
N SER A 9 10.53 0.52 -3.31
CA SER A 9 9.24 0.83 -2.68
C SER A 9 9.26 2.13 -1.87
N THR A 10 10.28 2.98 -2.07
CA THR A 10 10.40 4.31 -1.48
C THR A 10 10.85 5.32 -2.53
N SER A 11 10.37 6.56 -2.41
CA SER A 11 10.75 7.69 -3.25
C SER A 11 11.58 8.73 -2.50
N TRP A 12 12.26 9.58 -3.26
CA TRP A 12 12.91 10.81 -2.82
C TRP A 12 12.93 11.80 -3.99
N SER A 13 13.46 13.01 -3.78
CA SER A 13 13.30 14.15 -4.71
C SER A 13 13.65 13.88 -6.18
N ASP A 14 14.63 13.00 -6.45
CA ASP A 14 15.06 12.67 -7.81
C ASP A 14 14.68 11.23 -8.22
N PHE A 15 13.82 10.57 -7.45
CA PHE A 15 13.33 9.20 -7.69
C PHE A 15 11.88 9.06 -7.22
N ASP A 16 10.96 9.73 -7.91
CA ASP A 16 9.51 9.73 -7.68
C ASP A 16 8.72 9.22 -8.89
N ASN A 17 9.43 8.57 -9.83
CA ASN A 17 8.85 8.05 -11.06
C ASN A 17 7.87 6.89 -10.82
N SER A 18 7.23 6.46 -11.91
CA SER A 18 6.19 5.42 -11.90
C SER A 18 6.63 4.07 -11.33
N ILE A 19 7.93 3.76 -11.23
CA ILE A 19 8.40 2.51 -10.64
C ILE A 19 7.99 2.42 -9.16
N VAL A 20 8.17 3.50 -8.41
CA VAL A 20 7.83 3.51 -6.98
C VAL A 20 6.34 3.35 -6.80
N GLN A 21 5.54 4.09 -7.59
CA GLN A 21 4.08 4.03 -7.57
C GLN A 21 3.59 2.61 -7.88
N ASN A 22 4.07 1.99 -8.96
CA ASN A 22 3.69 0.63 -9.33
C ASN A 22 4.02 -0.41 -8.24
N VAL A 23 5.17 -0.27 -7.57
CA VAL A 23 5.55 -1.16 -6.46
C VAL A 23 4.62 -0.96 -5.27
N MET A 24 4.27 0.28 -4.95
CA MET A 24 3.37 0.59 -3.84
C MET A 24 1.93 0.15 -4.12
N ASP A 25 1.43 0.35 -5.34
CA ASP A 25 0.08 -0.05 -5.77
C ASP A 25 -0.11 -1.57 -5.67
N ALA A 26 0.94 -2.35 -5.90
CA ALA A 26 0.89 -3.80 -5.76
C ALA A 26 0.57 -4.25 -4.31
N TYR A 27 0.86 -3.44 -3.29
CA TYR A 27 0.48 -3.78 -1.92
C TYR A 27 -1.03 -3.75 -1.68
N VAL A 28 -1.81 -3.09 -2.53
CA VAL A 28 -3.29 -3.13 -2.41
C VAL A 28 -3.82 -4.55 -2.58
N VAL A 29 -3.14 -5.40 -3.37
CA VAL A 29 -3.57 -6.79 -3.62
C VAL A 29 -3.67 -7.59 -2.32
N VAL A 30 -2.64 -7.54 -1.47
CA VAL A 30 -2.66 -8.29 -0.20
C VAL A 30 -3.75 -7.77 0.76
N VAL A 31 -4.07 -6.47 0.68
CA VAL A 31 -5.14 -5.88 1.49
C VAL A 31 -6.50 -6.34 0.99
N GLU A 32 -6.74 -6.30 -0.33
CA GLU A 32 -7.98 -6.79 -0.93
C GLU A 32 -8.23 -8.27 -0.62
N GLU A 33 -7.20 -9.11 -0.74
CA GLU A 33 -7.29 -10.52 -0.38
C GLU A 33 -7.64 -10.72 1.09
N ALA A 34 -7.02 -9.95 2.00
CA ALA A 34 -7.34 -10.01 3.42
C ALA A 34 -8.80 -9.59 3.71
N LEU A 35 -9.25 -8.48 3.11
CA LEU A 35 -10.62 -7.97 3.29
C LEU A 35 -11.69 -8.93 2.75
N GLN A 36 -11.36 -9.76 1.75
CA GLN A 36 -12.26 -10.78 1.21
C GLN A 36 -12.44 -11.98 2.15
N VAL A 37 -11.43 -12.31 2.97
CA VAL A 37 -11.44 -13.50 3.82
C VAL A 37 -11.92 -13.20 5.25
N ILE A 38 -11.78 -11.95 5.72
CA ILE A 38 -12.24 -11.56 7.06
C ILE A 38 -13.77 -11.51 7.11
N PHE A 39 -14.36 -12.33 7.98
CA PHE A 39 -15.78 -12.26 8.29
C PHE A 39 -16.12 -10.95 9.01
N ALA A 40 -17.22 -10.30 8.60
CA ALA A 40 -17.68 -9.02 9.13
C ALA A 40 -16.61 -7.91 9.09
N VAL A 41 -15.96 -7.75 7.94
CA VAL A 41 -14.89 -6.77 7.66
C VAL A 41 -15.28 -5.33 8.01
N GLU A 42 -16.57 -5.01 7.93
CA GLU A 42 -17.16 -3.71 8.32
C GLU A 42 -17.02 -3.38 9.82
N ASN A 43 -16.76 -4.39 10.66
CA ASN A 43 -16.56 -4.20 12.10
C ASN A 43 -15.09 -4.00 12.48
N ILE A 44 -14.16 -3.98 11.52
CA ILE A 44 -12.75 -3.71 11.80
C ILE A 44 -12.60 -2.24 12.23
N MET A 45 -12.23 -2.04 13.49
CA MET A 45 -12.01 -0.71 14.06
C MET A 45 -10.53 -0.30 14.07
N HIS A 46 -9.61 -1.26 14.03
CA HIS A 46 -8.17 -1.03 14.13
C HIS A 46 -7.41 -2.01 13.22
N ALA A 47 -6.38 -1.51 12.54
CA ALA A 47 -5.39 -2.31 11.83
C ALA A 47 -3.99 -1.92 12.33
N PHE A 48 -3.22 -2.91 12.79
CA PHE A 48 -1.82 -2.72 13.19
C PHE A 48 -0.93 -3.13 12.02
N VAL A 49 -0.11 -2.19 11.54
CA VAL A 49 0.72 -2.38 10.36
C VAL A 49 2.17 -2.06 10.70
N CYS A 50 3.10 -2.91 10.24
CA CYS A 50 4.53 -2.63 10.37
C CYS A 50 4.92 -1.44 9.48
N GLY A 51 5.45 -0.37 10.08
CA GLY A 51 5.82 0.86 9.40
C GLY A 51 7.32 0.96 9.15
N GLY A 52 7.79 0.45 8.00
CA GLY A 52 9.13 0.78 7.49
C GLY A 52 9.16 2.20 6.95
N VAL A 53 9.22 2.35 5.61
CA VAL A 53 9.05 3.65 4.93
C VAL A 53 7.57 4.08 4.79
N GLY A 54 6.63 3.25 5.26
CA GLY A 54 5.21 3.56 5.31
C GLY A 54 4.38 3.20 4.08
N SER A 55 4.98 2.66 3.01
CA SER A 55 4.27 2.34 1.76
C SER A 55 3.13 1.33 1.94
N ILE A 56 3.36 0.22 2.66
CA ILE A 56 2.30 -0.75 2.96
C ILE A 56 1.24 -0.19 3.93
N ALA A 57 1.64 0.65 4.88
CA ALA A 57 0.70 1.30 5.80
C ALA A 57 -0.23 2.26 5.04
N ALA A 58 0.29 2.98 4.05
CA ALA A 58 -0.50 3.82 3.15
C ALA A 58 -1.47 2.98 2.30
N ALA A 59 -1.02 1.85 1.75
CA ALA A 59 -1.88 0.94 0.99
C ALA A 59 -3.03 0.39 1.85
N VAL A 60 -2.75 -0.07 3.07
CA VAL A 60 -3.77 -0.51 4.02
C VAL A 60 -4.77 0.62 4.30
N PHE A 61 -4.29 1.80 4.69
CA PHE A 61 -5.17 2.93 4.98
C PHE A 61 -6.05 3.29 3.78
N LEU A 62 -5.46 3.40 2.59
CA LEU A 62 -6.18 3.76 1.37
C LEU A 62 -7.28 2.75 1.04
N SER A 63 -6.99 1.44 1.10
CA SER A 63 -7.99 0.40 0.85
C SER A 63 -9.17 0.47 1.81
N PHE A 64 -8.92 0.67 3.11
CA PHE A 64 -9.99 0.86 4.09
C PHE A 64 -10.78 2.15 3.83
N PHE A 65 -10.09 3.26 3.54
CA PHE A 65 -10.73 4.54 3.27
C PHE A 65 -11.61 4.48 2.01
N THR A 66 -11.11 3.97 0.90
CA THR A 66 -11.87 3.80 -0.35
C THR A 66 -13.07 2.89 -0.16
N ARG A 67 -12.91 1.78 0.59
CA ARG A 67 -14.00 0.81 0.79
C ARG A 67 -15.11 1.33 1.71
N PHE A 68 -14.77 2.04 2.77
CA PHE A 68 -15.72 2.39 3.83
C PHE A 68 -16.14 3.87 3.86
N SER A 69 -15.35 4.78 3.28
CA SER A 69 -15.63 6.23 3.36
C SER A 69 -16.46 6.79 2.20
N ARG A 70 -16.99 5.96 1.29
CA ARG A 70 -17.90 6.34 0.18
C ARG A 70 -17.60 7.73 -0.43
N ILE A 71 -16.54 7.80 -1.23
CA ILE A 71 -16.41 8.83 -2.29
C ILE A 71 -16.71 8.15 -3.62
#